data_AF-A0A2E1E0U7-F1
#
_entry.id   AF-A0A2E1E0U7-F1
#
_cell.length_a   1.000
_cell.length_b   1.000
_cell.length_c   1.000
_cell.angle_alpha   90.00
_cell.angle_beta   90.00
_cell.angle_gamma   90.00
#
_symmetry.space_group_name_H-M   'P 1'
#
loop_
_entity.id
_entity.type
_entity.pdbx_description
1 polymer ?
#
loop_
_entity_poly.entity_id
_entity_poly.type
_entity_poly.pdbx_seq_one_letter_code
_entity_poly.pdbx_strand_id
1 'polypeptide(L)'
;MSKNFNKFKTRFIPSILFLIVFIIFFQIEKFQDFLIVNLVAQLSVFLFAACIPAFLTKRMSYVDIAWPFGLISIGIIALFFGEGYMPRKIIISSLYLLAGLRMGLGALVLLKKGYLDKELPRYQFQRIRWKKKGFKNNRISIQFEILLQCFANITFLAIPAILISNNSYEIFSIFEIIGFVLWMVFFVLEHIADIQKQAFLINAKKNKLKNQVCDVGLWSYTRHPNYFSEWMIWNSLIIASFFSLTFYQNEMIIFIGFLISLLYMSFLMYQTLVFLTGAVPSEYYSLIKRPGYKKYQENTNMFFPKLFK
;
A
#
# COMPACT_ATOMS: atom_id res chain seq x y z
N MET A 1 -21.18 -24.90 14.59
CA MET A 1 -20.77 -23.58 15.15
C MET A 1 -19.33 -23.16 14.81
N SER A 2 -18.32 -24.05 14.78
CA SER A 2 -16.90 -23.64 14.62
C SER A 2 -16.50 -22.97 13.29
N LYS A 3 -17.05 -23.40 12.15
CA LYS A 3 -16.72 -22.82 10.82
C LYS A 3 -17.21 -21.38 10.64
N ASN A 4 -18.36 -21.02 11.20
CA ASN A 4 -18.88 -19.64 11.11
C ASN A 4 -18.14 -18.71 12.09
N PHE A 5 -17.76 -19.21 13.26
CA PHE A 5 -16.95 -18.47 14.22
C PHE A 5 -15.54 -18.14 13.68
N ASN A 6 -14.90 -19.10 12.99
CA ASN A 6 -13.61 -18.86 12.32
C ASN A 6 -13.72 -17.88 11.13
N LYS A 7 -14.84 -17.89 10.40
CA LYS A 7 -15.11 -16.89 9.35
C LYS A 7 -15.34 -15.48 9.91
N PHE A 8 -15.99 -15.40 11.07
CA PHE A 8 -16.23 -14.15 11.76
C PHE A 8 -14.92 -13.53 12.26
N LYS A 9 -14.09 -14.31 12.99
CA LYS A 9 -12.76 -13.88 13.46
C LYS A 9 -11.85 -13.37 12.33
N THR A 10 -11.83 -14.05 11.19
CA THR A 10 -10.92 -13.70 10.08
C THR A 10 -11.23 -12.39 9.36
N ARG A 11 -12.45 -11.83 9.49
CA ARG A 11 -12.80 -10.51 8.95
C ARG A 11 -12.86 -9.43 10.03
N PHE A 12 -13.36 -9.76 11.22
CA PHE A 12 -13.53 -8.75 12.26
C PHE A 12 -12.24 -8.36 12.97
N ILE A 13 -11.33 -9.31 13.22
CA ILE A 13 -10.10 -9.04 13.98
C ILE A 13 -9.25 -7.93 13.34
N PRO A 14 -8.96 -7.95 12.02
CA PRO A 14 -8.23 -6.85 11.38
C PRO A 14 -8.95 -5.50 11.51
N SER A 15 -10.28 -5.49 11.44
CA SER A 15 -11.09 -4.27 11.54
C SER A 15 -11.04 -3.65 12.94
N ILE A 16 -11.03 -4.50 13.97
CA ILE A 16 -10.90 -4.09 15.37
C ILE A 16 -9.54 -3.44 15.63
N LEU A 17 -8.47 -3.96 15.02
CA LEU A 17 -7.13 -3.38 15.18
C LEU A 17 -7.05 -1.95 14.66
N PHE A 18 -7.65 -1.65 13.50
CA PHE A 18 -7.72 -0.27 13.01
C PHE A 18 -8.47 0.63 13.99
N LEU A 19 -9.60 0.16 14.53
CA LEU A 19 -10.39 0.94 15.49
C LEU A 19 -9.61 1.22 16.78
N ILE A 20 -8.92 0.21 17.33
CA ILE A 20 -8.08 0.36 18.53
C ILE A 20 -6.99 1.41 18.28
N VAL A 21 -6.29 1.33 17.16
CA VAL A 21 -5.22 2.28 16.82
C VAL A 21 -5.76 3.69 16.66
N PHE A 22 -6.91 3.85 16.00
CA PHE A 22 -7.57 5.15 15.89
C PHE A 22 -7.91 5.71 17.28
N ILE A 23 -8.57 4.93 18.14
CA ILE A 23 -8.97 5.36 19.49
C ILE A 23 -7.76 5.75 20.35
N ILE A 24 -6.68 4.97 20.31
CA ILE A 24 -5.46 5.25 21.08
C ILE A 24 -4.85 6.59 20.67
N PHE A 25 -4.65 6.83 19.37
CA PHE A 25 -4.04 8.10 18.93
C PHE A 25 -4.98 9.28 19.00
N PHE A 26 -6.30 9.05 18.97
CA PHE A 26 -7.29 10.08 19.21
C PHE A 26 -7.27 10.62 20.66
N GLN A 27 -6.69 9.89 21.62
CA GLN A 27 -6.48 10.42 22.98
C GLN A 27 -5.43 11.53 23.03
N ILE A 28 -4.60 11.67 22.00
CA ILE A 28 -3.54 12.67 21.94
C ILE A 28 -4.13 13.93 21.29
N GLU A 29 -4.38 14.97 22.09
CA GLU A 29 -5.06 16.20 21.68
C GLU A 29 -4.47 16.79 20.39
N LYS A 30 -3.13 16.86 20.32
CA LYS A 30 -2.38 17.34 19.15
C LYS A 30 -2.71 16.62 17.83
N PHE A 31 -3.21 15.39 17.87
CA PHE A 31 -3.51 14.61 16.67
C PHE A 31 -4.99 14.57 16.29
N GLN A 32 -5.88 15.10 17.13
CA GLN A 32 -7.32 14.96 16.93
C GLN A 32 -7.79 15.56 15.60
N ASP A 33 -7.41 16.80 15.31
CA ASP A 33 -7.81 17.46 14.07
C ASP A 33 -7.30 16.72 12.82
N PHE A 34 -6.03 16.32 12.83
CA PHE A 34 -5.46 15.50 11.76
C PHE A 34 -6.26 14.21 11.57
N LEU A 35 -6.56 13.48 12.65
CA LEU A 35 -7.24 12.20 12.60
C LEU A 35 -8.70 12.33 12.13
N ILE A 36 -9.43 13.35 12.57
CA ILE A 36 -10.81 13.61 12.15
C ILE A 36 -10.84 13.96 10.66
N VAL A 37 -10.00 14.89 10.23
CA VAL A 37 -9.95 15.30 8.82
C VAL A 37 -9.53 14.13 7.94
N ASN A 38 -8.56 13.32 8.38
CA ASN A 38 -8.17 12.12 7.64
C ASN A 38 -9.31 11.09 7.61
N LEU A 39 -10.01 10.85 8.72
CA LEU A 39 -11.17 9.95 8.76
C LEU A 39 -12.23 10.36 7.72
N VAL A 40 -12.64 11.62 7.72
CA VAL A 40 -13.64 12.16 6.79
C VAL A 40 -13.13 12.10 5.34
N ALA A 41 -11.87 12.47 5.10
CA ALA A 41 -11.27 12.45 3.77
C ALA A 41 -11.19 11.02 3.20
N GLN A 42 -10.71 10.04 3.97
CA GLN A 42 -10.61 8.67 3.51
C GLN A 42 -11.99 8.06 3.28
N LEU A 43 -12.95 8.26 4.18
CA LEU A 43 -14.32 7.78 3.99
C LEU A 43 -14.92 8.36 2.71
N SER A 44 -14.72 9.66 2.45
CA SER A 44 -15.21 10.33 1.25
C SER A 44 -14.54 9.77 -0.02
N VAL A 45 -13.20 9.72 -0.06
CA VAL A 45 -12.43 9.20 -1.19
C VAL A 45 -12.83 7.76 -1.50
N PHE A 46 -12.84 6.87 -0.51
CA PHE A 46 -13.19 5.47 -0.74
C PHE A 46 -14.66 5.29 -1.09
N LEU A 47 -15.58 6.07 -0.51
CA LEU A 47 -16.99 6.00 -0.84
C LEU A 47 -17.23 6.29 -2.33
N PHE A 48 -16.75 7.44 -2.80
CA PHE A 48 -16.99 7.90 -4.17
C PHE A 48 -16.12 7.21 -5.20
N ALA A 49 -14.83 7.00 -4.92
CA ALA A 49 -13.91 6.43 -5.90
C ALA A 49 -13.95 4.90 -5.96
N ALA A 50 -14.41 4.20 -4.91
CA ALA A 50 -14.40 2.73 -4.89
C ALA A 50 -15.72 2.07 -4.47
N CYS A 51 -16.31 2.41 -3.32
CA CYS A 51 -17.48 1.70 -2.79
C CYS A 51 -18.70 1.81 -3.70
N ILE A 52 -19.06 3.03 -4.14
CA ILE A 52 -20.19 3.28 -5.05
C ILE A 52 -19.94 2.59 -6.41
N PRO A 53 -18.82 2.83 -7.11
CA PRO A 53 -18.52 2.14 -8.37
C PRO A 53 -18.52 0.62 -8.23
N ALA A 54 -17.95 0.08 -7.15
CA ALA A 54 -17.89 -1.36 -6.92
C ALA A 54 -19.26 -1.96 -6.61
N PHE A 55 -20.15 -1.22 -5.94
CA PHE A 55 -21.52 -1.66 -5.69
C PHE A 55 -22.31 -1.79 -7.00
N LEU A 56 -22.20 -0.78 -7.87
CA LEU A 56 -22.90 -0.72 -9.15
C LEU A 56 -22.37 -1.75 -10.15
N THR A 57 -21.05 -1.81 -10.31
CA THR A 57 -20.39 -2.64 -11.34
C THR A 57 -20.07 -4.05 -10.86
N LYS A 58 -20.11 -4.30 -9.54
CA LYS A 58 -19.65 -5.53 -8.88
C LYS A 58 -18.15 -5.77 -9.07
N ARG A 59 -17.35 -4.74 -9.39
CA ARG A 59 -15.91 -4.82 -9.61
C ARG A 59 -15.15 -4.14 -8.47
N MET A 60 -14.16 -4.82 -7.91
CA MET A 60 -13.31 -4.27 -6.84
C MET A 60 -12.20 -3.35 -7.39
N SER A 61 -11.91 -3.44 -8.68
CA SER A 61 -10.76 -2.76 -9.32
C SER A 61 -10.71 -1.25 -9.13
N TYR A 62 -11.83 -0.59 -8.81
CA TYR A 62 -11.87 0.84 -8.48
C TYR A 62 -11.09 1.21 -7.21
N VAL A 63 -10.79 0.24 -6.34
CA VAL A 63 -9.96 0.48 -5.15
C VAL A 63 -8.54 0.95 -5.49
N ASP A 64 -8.03 0.61 -6.68
CA ASP A 64 -6.75 1.14 -7.20
C ASP A 64 -6.77 2.64 -7.45
N ILE A 65 -7.95 3.25 -7.54
CA ILE A 65 -8.09 4.71 -7.63
C ILE A 65 -8.19 5.27 -6.22
N ALA A 66 -9.08 4.72 -5.38
CA ALA A 66 -9.30 5.24 -4.04
C ALA A 66 -8.04 5.21 -3.16
N TRP A 67 -7.30 4.10 -3.17
CA TRP A 67 -6.13 3.93 -2.31
C TRP A 67 -5.04 5.00 -2.53
N PRO A 68 -4.53 5.24 -3.75
CA PRO A 68 -3.50 6.25 -3.97
C PRO A 68 -4.02 7.68 -3.81
N PHE A 69 -5.28 7.97 -4.14
CA PHE A 69 -5.89 9.27 -3.83
C PHE A 69 -6.03 9.50 -2.33
N GLY A 70 -6.21 8.43 -1.55
CA GLY A 70 -6.12 8.49 -0.10
C GLY A 70 -4.71 8.81 0.43
N LEU A 71 -3.64 8.42 -0.28
CA LEU A 71 -2.28 8.87 0.05
C LEU A 71 -2.07 10.36 -0.27
N ILE A 72 -2.61 10.82 -1.41
CA ILE A 72 -2.61 12.24 -1.77
C ILE A 72 -3.28 13.05 -0.65
N SER A 73 -4.44 12.61 -0.17
CA SER A 73 -5.12 13.32 0.93
C SER A 73 -4.32 13.30 2.23
N ILE A 74 -3.65 12.20 2.59
CA ILE A 74 -2.75 12.17 3.77
C ILE A 74 -1.62 13.21 3.60
N GLY A 75 -1.01 13.31 2.42
CA GLY A 75 0.03 14.29 2.15
C GLY A 75 -0.47 15.73 2.28
N ILE A 76 -1.65 16.05 1.76
CA ILE A 76 -2.28 17.37 1.93
C ILE A 76 -2.56 17.65 3.41
N ILE A 77 -3.14 16.69 4.13
CA ILE A 77 -3.49 16.84 5.54
C ILE A 77 -2.23 17.06 6.38
N ALA A 78 -1.14 16.34 6.12
CA ALA A 78 0.14 16.53 6.81
C ALA A 78 0.72 17.94 6.63
N LEU A 79 0.51 18.55 5.47
CA LEU A 79 0.98 19.90 5.20
C LEU A 79 0.19 20.96 5.98
N PHE A 80 -1.13 20.79 6.11
CA PHE A 80 -2.00 21.81 6.69
C PHE A 80 -2.28 21.59 8.19
N PHE A 81 -2.39 20.34 8.64
CA PHE A 81 -2.74 19.97 10.01
C PHE A 81 -1.55 19.45 10.83
N GLY A 82 -0.36 19.33 10.24
CA GLY A 82 0.86 19.12 11.01
C GLY A 82 1.28 20.40 11.74
N GLU A 83 1.62 20.31 13.02
CA GLU A 83 2.04 21.45 13.85
C GLU A 83 3.55 21.49 14.11
N GLY A 84 4.33 20.70 13.37
CA GLY A 84 5.78 20.60 13.50
C GLY A 84 6.55 21.60 12.65
N TYR A 85 7.86 21.37 12.59
CA TYR A 85 8.81 22.18 11.83
C TYR A 85 8.48 22.16 10.32
N MET A 86 8.36 23.33 9.70
CA MET A 86 7.82 23.47 8.34
C MET A 86 8.57 22.63 7.29
N PRO A 87 9.92 22.57 7.26
CA PRO A 87 10.64 21.69 6.35
C PRO A 87 10.25 20.20 6.48
N ARG A 88 10.02 19.68 7.68
CA ARG A 88 9.54 18.30 7.85
C ARG A 88 8.17 18.10 7.24
N LYS A 89 7.25 19.04 7.49
CA LYS A 89 5.90 19.03 6.92
C LYS A 89 5.97 18.99 5.41
N ILE A 90 6.75 19.86 4.79
CA ILE A 90 6.91 19.91 3.33
C ILE A 90 7.46 18.58 2.80
N ILE A 91 8.53 18.06 3.41
CA ILE A 91 9.16 16.81 2.97
C ILE A 91 8.15 15.66 3.06
N ILE A 92 7.60 15.37 4.23
CA ILE A 92 6.72 14.20 4.40
C ILE A 92 5.46 14.32 3.53
N SER A 93 4.89 15.52 3.40
CA SER A 93 3.76 15.76 2.52
C SER A 93 4.11 15.49 1.07
N SER A 94 5.28 15.93 0.62
CA SER A 94 5.76 15.71 -0.75
C SER A 94 5.95 14.22 -1.04
N LEU A 95 6.50 13.44 -0.10
CA LEU A 95 6.66 11.99 -0.28
C LEU A 95 5.31 11.29 -0.50
N TYR A 96 4.30 11.59 0.34
CA TYR A 96 2.95 11.03 0.17
C TYR A 96 2.28 11.49 -1.13
N LEU A 97 2.41 12.77 -1.48
CA LEU A 97 1.88 13.32 -2.73
C LEU A 97 2.52 12.64 -3.95
N LEU A 98 3.84 12.47 -3.96
CA LEU A 98 4.56 11.83 -5.07
C LEU A 98 4.17 10.36 -5.23
N ALA A 99 4.12 9.59 -4.14
CA ALA A 99 3.67 8.19 -4.17
C ALA A 99 2.21 8.09 -4.67
N GLY A 100 1.32 8.87 -4.06
CA GLY A 100 -0.10 8.89 -4.40
C GLY A 100 -0.37 9.33 -5.83
N LEU A 101 0.27 10.41 -6.31
CA LEU A 101 0.09 10.90 -7.68
C LEU A 101 0.60 9.90 -8.72
N ARG A 102 1.79 9.30 -8.51
CA ARG A 102 2.34 8.31 -9.44
C ARG A 102 1.36 7.15 -9.67
N MET A 103 0.85 6.57 -8.59
CA MET A 103 -0.07 5.44 -8.65
C MET A 103 -1.47 5.86 -9.10
N GLY A 104 -1.97 6.98 -8.60
CA GLY A 104 -3.30 7.51 -8.93
C GLY A 104 -3.43 7.87 -10.41
N LEU A 105 -2.44 8.55 -10.98
CA LEU A 105 -2.39 8.85 -12.41
C LEU A 105 -2.34 7.56 -13.24
N GLY A 106 -1.55 6.56 -12.82
CA GLY A 106 -1.53 5.24 -13.44
C GLY A 106 -2.91 4.58 -13.44
N ALA A 107 -3.62 4.61 -12.31
CA ALA A 107 -4.97 4.06 -12.19
C ALA A 107 -6.00 4.81 -13.05
N LEU A 108 -5.91 6.14 -13.15
CA LEU A 108 -6.75 6.94 -14.04
C LEU A 108 -6.47 6.64 -15.53
N VAL A 109 -5.22 6.41 -15.91
CA VAL A 109 -4.88 5.97 -17.27
C VAL A 109 -5.48 4.59 -17.56
N LEU A 110 -5.47 3.66 -16.59
CA LEU A 110 -6.12 2.36 -16.74
C LEU A 110 -7.64 2.49 -16.88
N LEU A 111 -8.27 3.36 -16.09
CA LEU A 111 -9.69 3.67 -16.19
C LEU A 111 -10.04 4.23 -17.58
N LYS A 112 -9.33 5.28 -18.03
CA LYS A 112 -9.57 5.93 -19.32
C LYS A 112 -9.42 4.98 -20.51
N LYS A 113 -8.51 4.01 -20.42
CA LYS A 113 -8.28 2.99 -21.45
C LYS A 113 -9.26 1.80 -21.37
N GLY A 114 -10.25 1.83 -20.47
CA GLY A 114 -11.24 0.77 -20.31
C GLY A 114 -10.70 -0.50 -19.65
N TYR A 115 -9.52 -0.48 -19.03
CA TYR A 115 -8.99 -1.68 -18.35
C TYR A 115 -9.80 -2.03 -17.10
N LEU A 116 -10.43 -1.04 -16.46
CA LEU A 116 -11.31 -1.25 -15.31
C LEU A 116 -12.76 -1.62 -15.70
N ASP A 117 -13.04 -1.69 -17.01
CA ASP A 117 -14.30 -2.26 -17.52
C ASP A 117 -14.36 -3.78 -17.32
N LYS A 118 -13.25 -4.38 -16.88
CA LYS A 118 -13.16 -5.77 -16.44
C LYS A 118 -12.48 -5.80 -15.09
N GLU A 119 -12.81 -6.81 -14.30
CA GLU A 119 -12.13 -7.02 -13.02
C GLU A 119 -10.67 -7.40 -13.27
N LEU A 120 -9.73 -6.66 -12.66
CA LEU A 120 -8.32 -6.95 -12.76
C LEU A 120 -7.99 -8.34 -12.20
N PRO A 121 -6.99 -9.06 -12.77
CA PRO A 121 -6.72 -10.44 -12.40
C PRO A 121 -6.53 -10.67 -10.89
N ARG A 122 -5.84 -9.78 -10.18
CA ARG A 122 -5.64 -9.91 -8.74
C ARG A 122 -6.95 -9.92 -7.94
N TYR A 123 -7.98 -9.18 -8.35
CA TYR A 123 -9.29 -9.22 -7.67
C TYR A 123 -10.15 -10.41 -8.10
N GLN A 124 -9.93 -10.95 -9.31
CA GLN A 124 -10.47 -12.25 -9.67
C GLN A 124 -9.90 -13.34 -8.76
N PHE A 125 -8.60 -13.28 -8.44
CA PHE A 125 -7.96 -14.19 -7.49
C PHE A 125 -8.52 -14.04 -6.07
N GLN A 126 -8.83 -12.82 -5.62
CA GLN A 126 -9.47 -12.60 -4.32
C GLN A 126 -10.80 -13.35 -4.20
N ARG A 127 -11.60 -13.42 -5.27
CA ARG A 127 -12.84 -14.22 -5.28
C ARG A 127 -12.58 -15.71 -5.07
N ILE A 128 -11.50 -16.25 -5.65
CA ILE A 128 -11.07 -17.64 -5.43
C ILE A 128 -10.75 -17.84 -3.94
N ARG A 129 -10.03 -16.91 -3.32
CA ARG A 129 -9.68 -16.97 -1.90
C ARG A 129 -10.89 -16.86 -0.98
N TRP A 130 -11.82 -15.97 -1.28
CA TRP A 130 -13.07 -15.85 -0.54
C TRP A 130 -13.86 -17.15 -0.58
N LYS A 131 -14.00 -17.74 -1.77
CA LYS A 131 -14.65 -19.05 -1.94
C LYS A 131 -13.95 -20.15 -1.13
N LYS A 132 -12.62 -20.22 -1.17
CA LYS A 132 -11.82 -21.17 -0.36
C LYS A 132 -12.02 -20.97 1.15
N LYS A 133 -12.12 -19.72 1.62
CA LYS A 133 -12.45 -19.37 3.01
C LYS A 133 -13.95 -19.55 3.35
N GLY A 134 -14.76 -19.96 2.37
CA GLY A 134 -16.18 -20.23 2.53
C GLY A 134 -17.06 -18.97 2.60
N PHE A 135 -16.58 -17.82 2.14
CA PHE A 135 -17.38 -16.62 1.93
C PHE A 135 -18.13 -16.73 0.60
N LYS A 136 -19.47 -16.77 0.67
CA LYS A 136 -20.33 -16.99 -0.50
C LYS A 136 -20.80 -15.70 -1.17
N ASN A 137 -20.91 -14.60 -0.41
CA ASN A 137 -21.39 -13.32 -0.94
C ASN A 137 -20.23 -12.43 -1.41
N ASN A 138 -20.03 -12.38 -2.72
CA ASN A 138 -18.99 -11.55 -3.32
C ASN A 138 -19.22 -10.05 -3.11
N ARG A 139 -20.47 -9.55 -3.08
CA ARG A 139 -20.74 -8.11 -2.93
C ARG A 139 -20.26 -7.61 -1.57
N ILE A 140 -20.60 -8.34 -0.51
CA ILE A 140 -20.12 -8.04 0.85
C ILE A 140 -18.61 -8.14 0.92
N SER A 141 -18.02 -9.15 0.27
CA SER A 141 -16.57 -9.36 0.30
C SER A 141 -15.80 -8.23 -0.38
N ILE A 142 -16.32 -7.70 -1.48
CA ILE A 142 -15.75 -6.55 -2.19
C ILE A 142 -15.78 -5.31 -1.29
N GLN A 143 -16.96 -4.94 -0.78
CA GLN A 143 -17.11 -3.75 0.07
C GLN A 143 -16.23 -3.85 1.33
N PHE A 144 -16.19 -5.04 1.94
CA PHE A 144 -15.35 -5.29 3.09
C PHE A 144 -13.86 -5.10 2.80
N GLU A 145 -13.33 -5.64 1.70
CA GLU A 145 -11.90 -5.46 1.38
C GLU A 145 -11.55 -4.03 0.91
N ILE A 146 -12.50 -3.31 0.31
CA ILE A 146 -12.34 -1.87 0.03
C ILE A 146 -12.23 -1.10 1.35
N LEU A 147 -13.13 -1.37 2.30
CA LEU A 147 -13.11 -0.71 3.61
C LEU A 147 -11.87 -1.06 4.44
N LEU A 148 -11.32 -2.27 4.34
CA LEU A 148 -10.04 -2.58 5.00
C LEU A 148 -8.90 -1.68 4.49
N GLN A 149 -8.87 -1.37 3.19
CA GLN A 149 -7.89 -0.44 2.63
C GLN A 149 -8.16 1.00 3.06
N CYS A 150 -9.44 1.39 3.15
CA CYS A 150 -9.84 2.67 3.73
C CYS A 150 -9.33 2.81 5.16
N PHE A 151 -9.55 1.80 6.01
CA PHE A 151 -9.13 1.81 7.41
C PHE A 151 -7.61 1.80 7.56
N ALA A 152 -6.88 1.13 6.67
CA ALA A 152 -5.42 1.20 6.63
C ALA A 152 -4.92 2.65 6.36
N ASN A 153 -5.56 3.37 5.42
CA ASN A 153 -5.24 4.79 5.15
C ASN A 153 -5.65 5.72 6.30
N ILE A 154 -6.75 5.43 7.00
CA ILE A 154 -7.19 6.21 8.16
C ILE A 154 -6.17 6.11 9.31
N THR A 155 -5.51 4.95 9.45
CA THR A 155 -4.71 4.60 10.63
C THR A 155 -3.25 4.37 10.28
N PHE A 156 -2.82 3.12 10.11
CA PHE A 156 -1.41 2.72 10.02
C PHE A 156 -0.62 3.50 8.96
N LEU A 157 -1.20 3.70 7.78
CA LEU A 157 -0.51 4.40 6.68
C LEU A 157 -0.42 5.92 6.91
N ALA A 158 -1.20 6.49 7.83
CA ALA A 158 -1.09 7.90 8.21
C ALA A 158 -0.06 8.15 9.33
N ILE A 159 0.39 7.10 10.04
CA ILE A 159 1.26 7.25 11.22
C ILE A 159 2.58 7.96 10.91
N PRO A 160 3.35 7.59 9.85
CA PRO A 160 4.58 8.31 9.55
C PRO A 160 4.33 9.79 9.26
N ALA A 161 3.23 10.10 8.56
CA ALA A 161 2.82 11.48 8.30
C ALA A 161 2.50 12.22 9.61
N ILE A 162 1.73 11.62 10.52
CA ILE A 162 1.41 12.20 11.83
C ILE A 162 2.69 12.46 12.64
N LEU A 163 3.56 11.46 12.80
CA LEU A 163 4.77 11.57 13.61
C LEU A 163 5.75 12.61 13.08
N ILE A 164 6.03 12.60 11.78
CA ILE A 164 7.04 13.49 11.17
C ILE A 164 6.50 14.92 11.04
N SER A 165 5.23 15.10 10.62
CA SER A 165 4.66 16.44 10.43
C SER A 165 4.40 17.20 11.74
N ASN A 166 4.34 16.51 12.87
CA ASN A 166 4.14 17.11 14.20
C ASN A 166 5.42 17.23 15.03
N ASN A 167 6.57 16.88 14.46
CA ASN A 167 7.86 17.04 15.11
C ASN A 167 8.38 18.48 14.92
N SER A 168 8.47 19.23 16.02
CA SER A 168 8.87 20.65 16.04
C SER A 168 10.37 20.90 16.10
N TYR A 169 11.21 19.87 16.27
CA TYR A 169 12.64 20.04 16.51
C TYR A 169 13.42 20.52 15.27
N GLU A 170 14.08 21.68 15.25
CA GLU A 170 14.54 22.26 13.98
C GLU A 170 15.68 21.51 13.26
N ILE A 171 16.32 20.54 13.92
CA ILE A 171 17.43 19.76 13.36
C ILE A 171 16.94 18.38 12.90
N PHE A 172 17.32 17.97 11.69
CA PHE A 172 17.05 16.63 11.20
C PHE A 172 17.98 15.60 11.84
N SER A 173 17.40 14.51 12.31
CA SER A 173 18.18 13.35 12.77
C SER A 173 18.80 12.58 11.61
N ILE A 174 19.86 11.82 11.91
CA ILE A 174 20.47 10.92 10.93
C ILE A 174 19.48 9.86 10.40
N PHE A 175 18.55 9.40 11.24
CA PHE A 175 17.51 8.44 10.85
C PHE A 175 16.51 9.03 9.86
N GLU A 176 16.12 10.29 10.03
CA GLU A 176 15.28 11.01 9.06
C GLU A 176 15.97 11.14 7.72
N ILE A 177 17.23 11.57 7.71
CA ILE A 177 18.01 11.71 6.48
C ILE A 177 18.13 10.37 5.76
N ILE A 178 18.51 9.31 6.46
CA ILE A 178 18.60 7.95 5.90
C ILE A 178 17.24 7.51 5.36
N GLY A 179 16.16 7.68 6.12
CA GLY A 179 14.82 7.29 5.71
C GLY A 179 14.34 8.04 4.47
N PHE A 180 14.55 9.35 4.37
CA PHE A 180 14.17 10.13 3.18
C PHE A 180 15.01 9.75 1.95
N VAL A 181 16.32 9.53 2.12
CA VAL A 181 17.19 9.09 1.02
C VAL A 181 16.78 7.71 0.53
N LEU A 182 16.57 6.75 1.44
CA LEU A 182 16.11 5.41 1.07
C LEU A 182 14.76 5.45 0.37
N TRP A 183 13.83 6.29 0.85
CA TRP A 183 12.54 6.48 0.19
C TRP A 183 12.71 6.89 -1.27
N MET A 184 13.57 7.88 -1.54
CA MET A 184 13.84 8.35 -2.91
C MET A 184 14.46 7.25 -3.78
N VAL A 185 15.42 6.51 -3.24
CA VAL A 185 16.05 5.38 -3.93
C VAL A 185 15.00 4.33 -4.31
N PHE A 186 14.16 3.90 -3.38
CA PHE A 186 13.16 2.87 -3.67
C PHE A 186 12.02 3.37 -4.55
N PHE A 187 11.63 4.64 -4.45
CA PHE A 187 10.70 5.26 -5.39
C PHE A 187 11.23 5.22 -6.83
N VAL A 188 12.51 5.55 -7.02
CA VAL A 188 13.18 5.46 -8.34
C VAL A 188 13.29 4.02 -8.82
N LEU A 189 13.70 3.08 -7.96
CA LEU A 189 13.78 1.66 -8.31
C LEU A 189 12.44 1.07 -8.72
N GLU A 190 11.36 1.45 -8.02
CA GLU A 190 10.02 1.05 -8.39
C GLU A 190 9.64 1.58 -9.78
N HIS A 191 9.89 2.86 -10.03
CA HIS A 191 9.61 3.48 -11.32
C HIS A 191 10.40 2.83 -12.47
N ILE A 192 11.69 2.55 -12.25
CA ILE A 192 12.54 1.84 -13.21
C ILE A 192 12.00 0.43 -13.48
N ALA A 193 11.60 -0.31 -12.44
CA ALA A 193 11.01 -1.64 -12.60
C ALA A 193 9.75 -1.61 -13.46
N ASP A 194 8.86 -0.64 -13.23
CA ASP A 194 7.65 -0.49 -14.03
C ASP A 194 7.95 -0.12 -15.49
N ILE A 195 8.88 0.82 -15.74
CA ILE A 195 9.33 1.18 -17.10
C ILE A 195 9.93 -0.03 -17.82
N GLN A 196 10.81 -0.79 -17.16
CA GLN A 196 11.41 -2.00 -17.74
C GLN A 196 10.33 -2.99 -18.19
N LYS A 197 9.31 -3.23 -17.35
CA LYS A 197 8.20 -4.12 -17.68
C LYS A 197 7.35 -3.58 -18.82
N GLN A 198 7.05 -2.29 -18.84
CA GLN A 198 6.29 -1.67 -19.92
C GLN A 198 7.04 -1.74 -21.25
N ALA A 199 8.32 -1.38 -21.26
CA ALA A 199 9.18 -1.47 -22.43
C ALA A 199 9.27 -2.91 -22.97
N PHE A 200 9.43 -3.89 -22.08
CA PHE A 200 9.38 -5.31 -22.44
C PHE A 200 8.06 -5.70 -23.11
N LEU A 201 6.92 -5.31 -22.54
CA LEU A 201 5.60 -5.63 -23.10
C LEU A 201 5.37 -4.97 -24.48
N ILE A 202 5.81 -3.73 -24.65
CA ILE A 202 5.74 -3.01 -25.93
C ILE A 202 6.61 -3.71 -26.98
N ASN A 203 7.85 -4.08 -26.62
CA ASN A 203 8.78 -4.75 -27.52
C ASN A 203 8.27 -6.16 -27.92
N ALA A 204 7.77 -6.93 -26.96
CA ALA A 204 7.17 -8.24 -27.23
C ALA A 204 5.96 -8.11 -28.18
N LYS A 205 5.10 -7.10 -27.97
CA LYS A 205 3.96 -6.83 -28.86
C LYS A 205 4.42 -6.45 -30.26
N LYS A 206 5.43 -5.58 -30.40
CA LYS A 206 6.00 -5.17 -31.71
C LYS A 206 6.52 -6.37 -32.50
N ASN A 207 7.19 -7.31 -31.84
CA ASN A 207 7.74 -8.51 -32.46
C ASN A 207 6.75 -9.69 -32.52
N LYS A 208 5.45 -9.45 -32.25
CA LYS A 208 4.39 -10.48 -32.24
C LYS A 208 4.68 -11.67 -31.30
N LEU A 209 5.54 -11.47 -30.30
CA LEU A 209 5.85 -12.46 -29.28
C LEU A 209 4.76 -12.45 -28.20
N LYS A 210 4.03 -13.55 -28.10
CA LYS A 210 2.96 -13.72 -27.10
C LYS A 210 3.49 -14.44 -25.87
N ASN A 211 2.89 -14.16 -24.72
CA ASN A 211 3.08 -14.93 -23.47
C ASN A 211 4.54 -15.04 -22.98
N GLN A 212 5.37 -14.04 -23.28
CA GLN A 212 6.76 -13.98 -22.86
C GLN A 212 6.91 -13.59 -21.39
N VAL A 213 7.99 -14.05 -20.76
CA VAL A 213 8.35 -13.73 -19.37
C VAL A 213 9.31 -12.55 -19.36
N CYS A 214 9.02 -11.56 -18.52
CA CYS A 214 9.90 -10.40 -18.35
C CYS A 214 11.01 -10.78 -17.36
N ASP A 215 12.22 -10.98 -17.86
CA ASP A 215 13.42 -11.31 -17.08
C ASP A 215 14.55 -10.34 -17.44
N VAL A 216 14.26 -9.04 -17.41
CA VAL A 216 15.18 -7.96 -17.84
C VAL A 216 15.43 -7.01 -16.67
N GLY A 217 16.68 -6.59 -16.50
CA GLY A 217 17.06 -5.59 -15.49
C GLY A 217 16.71 -6.04 -14.08
N LEU A 218 15.96 -5.22 -13.33
CA LEU A 218 15.57 -5.52 -11.94
C LEU A 218 14.71 -6.78 -11.83
N TRP A 219 13.93 -7.10 -12.87
CA TRP A 219 13.11 -8.31 -12.92
C TRP A 219 13.94 -9.60 -12.92
N SER A 220 15.24 -9.51 -13.19
CA SER A 220 16.11 -10.67 -13.18
C SER A 220 16.76 -10.96 -11.82
N TYR A 221 16.63 -10.03 -10.86
CA TYR A 221 17.08 -10.21 -9.47
C TYR A 221 15.95 -10.67 -8.56
N THR A 222 14.74 -10.19 -8.81
CA THR A 222 13.49 -10.60 -8.14
C THR A 222 12.36 -10.58 -9.16
N ARG A 223 11.37 -11.46 -9.00
CA ARG A 223 10.20 -11.52 -9.89
C ARG A 223 9.20 -10.39 -9.66
N HIS A 224 9.35 -9.64 -8.57
CA HIS A 224 8.50 -8.52 -8.21
C HIS A 224 9.31 -7.33 -7.66
N PRO A 225 10.21 -6.73 -8.46
CA PRO A 225 11.08 -5.64 -8.00
C PRO A 225 10.29 -4.38 -7.64
N ASN A 226 9.19 -4.10 -8.35
CA ASN A 226 8.32 -2.99 -8.03
C ASN A 226 7.60 -3.19 -6.67
N TYR A 227 7.07 -4.38 -6.40
CA TYR A 227 6.45 -4.66 -5.10
C TYR A 227 7.46 -4.65 -3.94
N PHE A 228 8.68 -5.13 -4.16
CA PHE A 228 9.73 -5.02 -3.15
C PHE A 228 10.08 -3.55 -2.87
N SER A 229 10.22 -2.75 -3.93
CA SER A 229 10.53 -1.32 -3.81
C SER A 229 9.41 -0.57 -3.08
N GLU A 230 8.13 -0.81 -3.44
CA GLU A 230 6.97 -0.26 -2.72
C GLU A 230 7.00 -0.64 -1.23
N TRP A 231 7.29 -1.89 -0.89
CA TRP A 231 7.44 -2.27 0.53
C TRP A 231 8.56 -1.49 1.22
N MET A 232 9.70 -1.30 0.55
CA MET A 232 10.83 -0.56 1.10
C MET A 232 10.58 0.95 1.21
N ILE A 233 9.73 1.55 0.37
CA ILE A 233 9.25 2.94 0.51
C ILE A 233 8.59 3.11 1.90
N TRP A 234 7.71 2.20 2.30
CA TRP A 234 7.07 2.24 3.62
C TRP A 234 8.05 1.98 4.77
N ASN A 235 8.99 1.04 4.61
CA ASN A 235 10.04 0.83 5.61
C ASN A 235 10.97 2.04 5.77
N SER A 236 11.21 2.77 4.68
CA SER A 236 11.98 4.02 4.70
C SER A 236 11.27 5.10 5.54
N LEU A 237 9.93 5.19 5.45
CA LEU A 237 9.13 6.07 6.30
C LEU A 237 9.15 5.65 7.78
N ILE A 238 9.21 4.35 8.08
CA ILE A 238 9.37 3.85 9.45
C ILE A 238 10.71 4.33 10.03
N ILE A 239 11.79 4.17 9.26
CA ILE A 239 13.13 4.63 9.66
C ILE A 239 13.12 6.14 9.89
N ALA A 240 12.52 6.92 8.98
CA ALA A 240 12.42 8.36 9.13
C ALA A 240 11.58 8.79 10.36
N SER A 241 10.61 7.97 10.76
CA SER A 241 9.75 8.26 11.93
C SER A 241 10.44 7.98 13.27
N PHE A 242 11.59 7.28 13.28
CA PHE A 242 12.21 6.79 14.51
C PHE A 242 12.61 7.90 15.48
N PHE A 243 13.14 9.02 14.98
CA PHE A 243 13.47 10.16 15.84
C PHE A 243 12.22 10.82 16.43
N SER A 244 11.18 11.03 15.62
CA SER A 244 9.91 11.57 16.11
C SER A 244 9.25 10.67 17.16
N LEU A 245 9.49 9.35 17.10
CA LEU A 245 9.01 8.39 18.08
C LEU A 245 9.65 8.58 19.46
N THR A 246 10.91 9.04 19.56
CA THR A 246 11.59 9.16 20.85
C THR A 246 11.03 10.26 21.74
N PHE A 247 10.28 11.23 21.20
CA PHE A 247 9.58 12.24 22.02
C PHE A 247 8.51 11.64 22.93
N TYR A 248 7.99 10.47 22.58
CA TYR A 248 6.97 9.78 23.37
C TYR A 248 7.57 8.77 24.36
N GLN A 249 8.90 8.69 24.50
CA GLN A 249 9.57 7.68 25.33
C GLN A 249 9.11 7.65 26.80
N ASN A 250 8.71 8.80 27.34
CA ASN A 250 8.20 8.92 28.71
C ASN A 250 6.72 8.49 28.83
N GLU A 251 6.00 8.41 27.71
CA GLU A 251 4.61 7.97 27.60
C GLU A 251 4.57 6.53 27.04
N MET A 252 5.01 5.58 27.87
CA MET A 252 5.25 4.18 27.46
C MET A 252 4.13 3.54 26.62
N ILE A 253 2.85 3.77 26.96
CA ILE A 253 1.71 3.22 26.21
C ILE A 253 1.65 3.80 24.79
N ILE A 254 1.86 5.11 24.65
CA ILE A 254 1.82 5.82 23.36
C ILE A 254 3.04 5.44 22.52
N PHE A 255 4.23 5.41 23.12
CA PHE A 255 5.46 4.95 22.47
C PHE A 255 5.32 3.52 21.91
N ILE A 256 4.89 2.58 22.75
CA ILE A 256 4.68 1.18 22.35
C ILE A 256 3.58 1.11 21.28
N GLY A 257 2.50 1.88 21.41
CA GLY A 257 1.42 1.96 20.43
C GLY A 257 1.92 2.38 19.05
N PHE A 258 2.75 3.44 18.97
CA PHE A 258 3.38 3.86 17.71
C PHE A 258 4.37 2.83 17.18
N LEU A 259 5.24 2.28 18.02
CA LEU A 259 6.23 1.28 17.60
C LEU A 259 5.56 0.05 16.99
N ILE A 260 4.57 -0.52 17.69
CA ILE A 260 3.80 -1.68 17.20
C ILE A 260 3.11 -1.32 15.89
N SER A 261 2.52 -0.13 15.80
CA SER A 261 1.79 0.28 14.60
C SER A 261 2.70 0.48 13.39
N LEU A 262 3.90 1.06 13.57
CA LEU A 262 4.91 1.18 12.52
C LEU A 262 5.38 -0.20 12.03
N LEU A 263 5.69 -1.12 12.95
CA LEU A 263 6.08 -2.49 12.58
C LEU A 263 4.95 -3.25 11.89
N TYR A 264 3.72 -3.08 12.39
CA TYR A 264 2.53 -3.68 11.79
C TYR A 264 2.24 -3.12 10.40
N MET A 265 2.52 -1.84 10.14
CA MET A 265 2.43 -1.25 8.81
C MET A 265 3.34 -1.97 7.81
N SER A 266 4.61 -2.23 8.17
CA SER A 266 5.52 -3.01 7.32
C SER A 266 4.99 -4.42 7.06
N PHE A 267 4.46 -5.09 8.09
CA PHE A 267 3.83 -6.39 7.95
C PHE A 267 2.60 -6.35 7.03
N LEU A 268 1.70 -5.37 7.20
CA LEU A 268 0.50 -5.19 6.37
C LEU A 268 0.86 -4.96 4.90
N MET A 269 1.86 -4.12 4.64
CA MET A 269 2.33 -3.85 3.28
C MET A 269 2.92 -5.12 2.66
N TYR A 270 3.76 -5.86 3.40
CA TYR A 270 4.27 -7.15 2.93
C TYR A 270 3.16 -8.15 2.63
N GLN A 271 2.18 -8.30 3.55
CA GLN A 271 1.02 -9.17 3.33
C GLN A 271 0.25 -8.78 2.07
N THR A 272 0.07 -7.48 1.84
CA THR A 272 -0.67 -6.95 0.70
C THR A 272 0.08 -7.21 -0.62
N LEU A 273 1.35 -6.83 -0.65
CA LEU A 273 2.23 -6.89 -1.82
C LEU A 273 2.70 -8.30 -2.18
N VAL A 274 2.61 -9.26 -1.25
CA VAL A 274 2.96 -10.66 -1.53
C VAL A 274 1.71 -11.53 -1.67
N PHE A 275 0.80 -11.51 -0.69
CA PHE A 275 -0.24 -12.53 -0.56
C PHE A 275 -1.66 -12.03 -0.88
N LEU A 276 -1.96 -10.75 -0.69
CA LEU A 276 -3.32 -10.22 -0.93
C LEU A 276 -3.55 -9.88 -2.38
N THR A 277 -2.90 -8.83 -2.85
CA THR A 277 -3.16 -8.21 -4.15
C THR A 277 -1.92 -8.20 -5.03
N GLY A 278 -0.74 -8.49 -4.48
CA GLY A 278 0.53 -8.43 -5.21
C GLY A 278 1.00 -9.76 -5.82
N ALA A 279 2.13 -10.28 -5.36
CA ALA A 279 2.93 -11.30 -6.04
C ALA A 279 2.16 -12.60 -6.32
N VAL A 280 1.66 -13.29 -5.30
CA VAL A 280 0.97 -14.59 -5.42
C VAL A 280 -0.22 -14.52 -6.39
N PRO A 281 -1.15 -13.56 -6.29
CA PRO A 281 -2.20 -13.38 -7.29
C PRO A 281 -1.68 -13.17 -8.72
N SER A 282 -0.61 -12.38 -8.88
CA SER A 282 -0.01 -12.11 -10.19
C SER A 282 0.67 -13.33 -10.80
N GLU A 283 1.42 -14.11 -9.98
CA GLU A 283 2.11 -15.31 -10.43
C GLU A 283 1.12 -16.42 -10.80
N TYR A 284 0.00 -16.53 -10.09
CA TYR A 284 -1.05 -17.50 -10.40
C TYR A 284 -1.51 -17.41 -11.86
N TYR A 285 -1.82 -16.21 -12.35
CA TYR A 285 -2.19 -16.03 -13.76
C TYR A 285 -1.00 -16.07 -14.71
N SER A 286 0.19 -15.72 -14.24
CA SER A 286 1.41 -15.79 -15.07
C SER A 286 1.77 -17.23 -15.39
N LEU A 287 1.67 -18.15 -14.42
CA LEU A 287 1.86 -19.59 -14.61
C LEU A 287 0.87 -20.19 -15.61
N ILE A 288 -0.39 -19.74 -15.59
CA ILE A 288 -1.41 -20.21 -16.53
C ILE A 288 -1.13 -19.70 -17.95
N LYS A 289 -0.68 -18.45 -18.09
CA LYS A 289 -0.56 -17.77 -19.38
C LYS A 289 0.80 -17.96 -20.07
N ARG A 290 1.87 -18.16 -19.30
CA ARG A 290 3.26 -18.07 -19.79
C ARG A 290 4.00 -19.38 -19.55
N PRO A 291 4.24 -20.21 -20.59
CA PRO A 291 4.91 -21.50 -20.45
C PRO A 291 6.29 -21.41 -19.78
N GLY A 292 7.06 -20.36 -20.08
CA GLY A 292 8.40 -20.15 -19.50
C GLY A 292 8.40 -19.69 -18.04
N TYR A 293 7.25 -19.40 -17.42
CA TYR A 293 7.22 -18.79 -16.09
C TYR A 293 7.70 -19.75 -14.99
N LYS A 294 7.50 -21.06 -15.15
CA LYS A 294 7.99 -22.05 -14.18
C LYS A 294 9.52 -22.03 -14.08
N LYS A 295 10.21 -22.01 -15.21
CA LYS A 295 11.68 -21.88 -15.27
C LYS A 295 12.16 -20.57 -14.63
N TYR A 296 11.42 -19.48 -14.81
CA TYR A 296 11.72 -18.21 -14.16
C TYR A 296 11.54 -18.26 -12.63
N GLN A 297 10.54 -18.99 -12.13
CA GLN A 297 10.37 -19.21 -10.68
C GLN A 297 11.53 -20.00 -10.05
N GLU A 298 12.12 -20.94 -10.79
CA GLU A 298 13.26 -21.74 -10.34
C GLU A 298 14.55 -20.91 -10.24
N ASN A 299 14.72 -19.92 -11.13
CA ASN A 299 15.97 -19.18 -11.27
C ASN A 299 15.99 -17.79 -10.60
N THR A 300 14.84 -17.23 -10.24
CA THR A 300 14.75 -15.85 -9.74
C THR A 300 13.88 -15.80 -8.50
N ASN A 301 14.29 -15.14 -7.41
CA ASN A 301 13.51 -15.09 -6.16
C ASN A 301 12.18 -14.34 -6.35
N MET A 302 11.13 -14.72 -5.59
CA MET A 302 9.81 -14.09 -5.76
C MET A 302 9.78 -12.60 -5.39
N PHE A 303 10.33 -12.26 -4.22
CA PHE A 303 10.14 -10.94 -3.62
C PHE A 303 11.47 -10.30 -3.24
N PHE A 304 12.24 -10.94 -2.36
CA PHE A 304 13.57 -10.46 -1.97
C PHE A 304 14.59 -10.64 -3.12
N PRO A 305 15.23 -9.55 -3.60
CA PRO A 305 16.23 -9.63 -4.66
C PRO A 305 17.38 -10.57 -4.32
N LYS A 306 17.87 -11.30 -5.32
CA LYS A 306 19.18 -11.95 -5.23
C LYS A 306 20.26 -10.86 -5.14
N LEU A 307 21.21 -11.01 -4.22
CA LEU A 307 22.35 -10.10 -4.11
C LEU A 307 23.41 -10.39 -5.17
N PHE A 308 23.54 -11.66 -5.56
CA PHE A 308 24.50 -12.14 -6.55
C PHE A 308 23.78 -13.05 -7.54
N LYS A 309 24.19 -12.96 -8.80
CA LYS A 309 23.68 -13.78 -9.90
C LYS A 309 24.72 -14.81 -10.30
#